data_AF-A0A0K0F0Q0-F1
#
_entry.id   AF-A0A0K0F0Q0-F1
#
_cell.length_a   1.000
_cell.length_b   1.000
_cell.length_c   1.000
_cell.angle_alpha   90.00
_cell.angle_beta   90.00
_cell.angle_gamma   90.00
#
_symmetry.space_group_name_H-M   'P 1'
#
loop_
_entity.id
_entity.type
_entity.pdbx_description
1 polymer ?
#
loop_
_entity_poly.entity_id
_entity_poly.type
_entity_poly.pdbx_seq_one_letter_code
_entity_poly.pdbx_strand_id
1 'polypeptide(L)'
;MNVFITVGQRYVNIIGFPPSHRCTKEDTFINEHLIPNNTLILPFFYGSNMDEIYFNDPFTFNPNRFIDSEGNFKVEHEHMSFW
;
A
#
# COMPACT_ATOMS: atom_id res chain seq x y z
N MET A 1 13.34 8.47 13.91
CA MET A 1 13.26 9.05 12.54
C MET A 1 12.48 8.13 11.58
N ASN A 2 12.81 6.84 11.51
CA ASN A 2 12.16 5.88 10.59
C ASN A 2 10.63 5.83 10.74
N VAL A 3 10.11 5.70 11.96
CA VAL A 3 8.65 5.69 12.25
C VAL A 3 7.93 6.88 11.60
N PHE A 4 8.44 8.10 11.82
CA PHE A 4 7.81 9.32 11.32
C PHE A 4 7.77 9.37 9.80
N ILE A 5 8.85 8.93 9.13
CA ILE A 5 8.93 8.86 7.68
C ILE A 5 7.93 7.83 7.14
N THR A 6 7.90 6.63 7.71
CA THR A 6 6.99 5.55 7.30
C THR A 6 5.52 5.96 7.43
N VAL A 7 5.11 6.47 8.59
CA VAL A 7 3.73 6.92 8.78
C VAL A 7 3.40 8.14 7.92
N GLY A 8 4.36 9.04 7.70
CA GLY A 8 4.20 10.19 6.81
C GLY A 8 3.94 9.78 5.37
N GLN A 9 4.72 8.85 4.84
CA GLN A 9 4.53 8.33 3.49
C GLN A 9 3.17 7.65 3.33
N ARG A 10 2.79 6.76 4.27
CA ARG A 10 1.47 6.08 4.27
C ARG A 10 0.33 7.08 4.34
N TYR A 11 0.41 8.07 5.22
CA TYR A 11 -0.69 9.00 5.50
C TYR A 11 -0.91 9.97 4.33
N VAL A 12 0.17 10.58 3.84
CA VAL A 12 0.09 11.60 2.78
C VAL A 12 -0.28 10.99 1.43
N ASN A 13 0.06 9.73 1.17
CA ASN A 13 -0.24 9.05 -0.11
C ASN A 13 0.18 9.89 -1.33
N ILE A 14 1.42 10.41 -1.32
CA ILE A 14 1.94 11.27 -2.41
C ILE A 14 1.70 10.62 -3.79
N ILE A 15 1.83 9.29 -3.86
CA ILE A 15 1.53 8.49 -5.04
C ILE A 15 0.33 7.60 -4.74
N GLY A 16 -0.88 8.17 -4.74
CA GLY A 16 -2.12 7.40 -4.52
C GLY A 16 -2.43 6.42 -5.66
N PHE A 17 -2.01 6.78 -6.88
CA PHE A 17 -2.01 5.93 -8.07
C PHE A 17 -0.59 5.93 -8.67
N PRO A 18 0.17 4.83 -8.56
CA PRO A 18 1.47 4.73 -9.22
C PRO A 18 1.31 4.63 -10.75
N PRO A 19 2.43 4.70 -11.50
CA PRO A 19 2.40 4.48 -12.93
C PRO A 19 1.64 3.21 -13.30
N SER A 20 0.84 3.29 -14.36
CA SER A 20 0.09 2.13 -14.86
C SER A 20 1.04 1.04 -15.33
N HIS A 21 0.68 -0.21 -15.05
CA HIS A 21 1.34 -1.38 -15.60
C HIS A 21 0.53 -1.93 -16.79
N ARG A 22 1.18 -2.73 -17.64
CA ARG A 22 0.52 -3.45 -18.72
C ARG A 22 0.73 -4.94 -18.52
N CYS A 23 -0.34 -5.73 -18.63
CA CYS A 23 -0.23 -7.17 -18.66
C CYS A 23 0.51 -7.60 -19.94
N THR A 24 1.75 -8.09 -19.79
CA THR A 24 2.59 -8.56 -20.90
C THR A 24 2.55 -10.08 -21.08
N LYS A 25 2.01 -10.80 -20.09
CA LYS A 25 1.75 -12.24 -20.17
C LYS A 25 0.55 -12.50 -21.07
N GLU A 26 0.40 -13.74 -21.52
CA GLU A 26 -0.88 -14.22 -22.03
C GLU A 26 -2.01 -14.00 -21.02
N ASP A 27 -3.26 -14.16 -21.47
CA ASP A 27 -4.45 -14.06 -20.65
C ASP A 27 -4.27 -14.78 -19.30
N THR A 28 -4.45 -14.03 -18.20
CA THR A 28 -4.15 -14.51 -16.85
C THR A 28 -5.34 -14.29 -15.92
N PHE A 29 -5.42 -15.03 -14.82
CA PHE A 29 -6.50 -14.90 -13.85
C PHE A 29 -5.96 -14.36 -12.51
N ILE A 30 -6.63 -13.36 -11.96
CA ILE A 30 -6.39 -12.84 -10.60
C ILE A 30 -7.70 -12.91 -9.82
N ASN A 31 -7.71 -13.61 -8.69
CA ASN A 31 -8.92 -13.83 -7.89
C ASN A 31 -10.13 -14.25 -8.74
N GLU A 32 -9.94 -15.23 -9.63
CA GLU A 32 -10.97 -15.75 -10.55
C GLU A 32 -11.42 -14.76 -11.66
N HIS A 33 -10.84 -13.57 -11.74
CA HIS A 33 -11.11 -12.59 -12.79
C HIS A 33 -10.09 -12.73 -13.93
N LEU A 34 -10.58 -12.87 -15.16
CA LEU A 34 -9.76 -12.85 -16.35
C LEU A 34 -9.18 -11.45 -16.58
N ILE A 35 -7.86 -11.38 -16.69
CA ILE A 35 -7.07 -10.22 -17.08
C ILE A 35 -6.45 -10.55 -18.45
N PRO A 36 -7.04 -10.06 -19.56
CA PRO A 36 -6.50 -10.29 -20.88
C PRO A 36 -5.09 -9.74 -21.06
N ASN A 37 -4.33 -10.31 -21.98
CA ASN A 37 -3.08 -9.71 -22.46
C ASN A 37 -3.32 -8.25 -22.88
N ASN A 38 -2.32 -7.39 -22.68
CA ASN A 38 -2.34 -5.95 -22.96
C ASN A 38 -3.27 -5.10 -22.08
N THR A 39 -3.98 -5.67 -21.12
CA THR A 39 -4.77 -4.92 -20.15
C THR A 39 -3.90 -3.91 -19.40
N LEU A 40 -4.34 -2.66 -19.33
CA LEU A 40 -3.74 -1.65 -18.45
C LEU A 40 -4.24 -1.85 -17.03
N ILE A 41 -3.31 -1.92 -16.10
CA ILE A 41 -3.55 -2.13 -14.68
C ILE A 41 -3.11 -0.87 -13.95
N LEU A 42 -4.01 -0.30 -13.16
CA LEU A 42 -3.72 0.83 -12.29
C LEU A 42 -3.78 0.34 -10.84
N PRO A 43 -2.65 0.11 -10.16
CA PRO A 43 -2.64 -0.21 -8.74
C PRO A 43 -3.25 0.93 -7.93
N PHE A 44 -3.93 0.62 -6.82
CA PHE A 44 -4.58 1.63 -5.99
C PHE A 44 -3.92 1.73 -4.61
N PHE A 45 -2.77 2.42 -4.55
CA PHE A 45 -1.97 2.55 -3.34
C PHE A 45 -2.71 3.27 -2.22
N TYR A 46 -3.47 4.31 -2.54
CA TYR A 46 -4.30 5.01 -1.55
C TYR A 46 -5.28 4.05 -0.86
N GLY A 47 -5.95 3.19 -1.64
CA GLY A 47 -6.86 2.18 -1.11
C GLY A 47 -6.16 1.24 -0.13
N SER A 48 -5.01 0.68 -0.51
CA SER A 48 -4.22 -0.21 0.36
C SER A 48 -3.74 0.48 1.64
N ASN A 49 -3.29 1.73 1.55
CA ASN A 49 -2.81 2.49 2.71
C ASN A 49 -3.92 2.93 3.65
N MET A 50 -5.16 2.99 3.16
CA MET A 50 -6.34 3.39 3.91
C MET A 50 -7.25 2.20 4.28
N ASP A 51 -6.81 0.98 4.02
CA ASP A 51 -7.58 -0.23 4.32
C ASP A 51 -7.55 -0.53 5.82
N GLU A 52 -8.73 -0.55 6.44
CA GLU A 52 -8.93 -0.79 7.87
C GLU A 52 -8.54 -2.21 8.30
N ILE A 53 -8.49 -3.17 7.36
CA ILE A 53 -8.03 -4.55 7.63
C ILE A 53 -6.55 -4.55 8.03
N TYR A 54 -5.75 -3.65 7.45
CA TYR A 54 -4.30 -3.57 7.68
C TYR A 54 -3.91 -2.41 8.60
N PHE A 55 -4.67 -1.31 8.57
CA PHE A 55 -4.36 -0.11 9.33
C PHE A 55 -5.56 0.36 10.14
N ASN A 56 -5.57 0.07 11.43
CA ASN A 56 -6.59 0.59 12.34
C ASN A 56 -6.61 2.13 12.34
N ASP A 57 -7.81 2.72 12.26
CA ASP A 57 -8.06 4.15 12.12
C ASP A 57 -7.10 4.80 11.09
N PRO A 58 -7.22 4.41 9.81
CA PRO A 58 -6.20 4.70 8.80
C PRO A 58 -6.09 6.19 8.48
N PHE A 59 -7.18 6.94 8.70
CA PHE A 59 -7.28 8.37 8.51
C PHE A 59 -6.68 9.19 9.67
N THR A 60 -6.16 8.53 10.71
CA THR A 60 -5.41 9.19 11.78
C THR A 60 -3.90 9.03 11.57
N PHE A 61 -3.20 10.16 11.64
CA PHE A 61 -1.75 10.19 11.71
C PHE A 61 -1.30 9.62 13.06
N ASN A 62 -1.02 8.33 13.10
CA ASN A 62 -0.65 7.61 14.32
C ASN A 62 0.69 6.88 14.12
N PRO A 63 1.81 7.43 14.64
CA PRO A 63 3.13 6.80 14.59
C PRO A 63 3.21 5.47 15.35
N ASN A 64 2.37 5.25 16.37
CA ASN A 64 2.44 4.06 17.22
C ASN A 64 2.16 2.76 16.46
N ARG A 65 1.54 2.84 15.27
CA ARG A 65 1.30 1.67 14.40
C ARG A 65 2.59 1.04 13.84
N PHE A 66 3.73 1.74 13.93
CA PHE A 66 5.03 1.24 13.50
C PHE A 66 6.04 1.13 14.66
N ILE A 67 5.53 1.03 15.89
CA ILE A 67 6.32 0.92 17.12
C ILE A 67 5.83 -0.33 17.87
N ASP A 68 6.76 -1.16 18.34
CA ASP A 68 6.42 -2.30 19.21
C ASP A 68 6.34 -1.92 20.70
N SER A 69 6.03 -2.88 21.56
CA SER A 69 5.91 -2.67 23.01
C SER A 69 7.20 -2.21 23.69
N GLU A 70 8.36 -2.43 23.07
CA GLU A 70 9.68 -2.03 23.58
C GLU A 70 10.12 -0.67 23.04
N GLY A 71 9.32 -0.04 22.17
CA GLY A 71 9.65 1.24 21.54
C GLY A 71 10.49 1.11 20.27
N ASN A 72 10.70 -0.10 19.76
CA ASN A 72 11.47 -0.33 18.54
C ASN A 72 10.60 -0.15 17.29
N PHE A 73 11.23 0.24 16.19
CA PHE A 73 10.58 0.32 14.90
C PHE A 73 10.18 -1.08 14.42
N LYS A 74 8.89 -1.29 14.15
CA LYS A 74 8.35 -2.57 13.67
C LYS A 74 7.32 -2.31 12.57
N VAL A 75 7.42 -3.06 11.48
CA VAL A 75 6.45 -3.04 10.37
C VAL A 75 5.71 -4.37 10.38
N GLU A 76 4.42 -4.33 10.73
CA GLU A 76 3.53 -5.51 10.65
C GLU A 76 2.92 -5.64 9.26
N HIS A 77 2.53 -4.51 8.67
CA HIS A 77 2.05 -4.40 7.31
C HIS A 77 2.81 -3.29 6.59
N GLU A 78 3.30 -3.59 5.39
CA GLU A 78 3.95 -2.59 4.55
C GLU A 78 2.93 -1.59 4.01
N HIS A 79 3.31 -0.31 3.98
CA HIS A 79 2.55 0.73 3.31
C HIS A 79 3.04 0.89 1.87
N MET A 80 2.12 1.07 0.94
CA MET A 80 2.42 1.25 -0.48
C MET A 80 2.87 2.68 -0.73
N SER A 81 4.18 2.90 -0.91
CA SER A 81 4.74 4.23 -1.18
C SER A 81 5.54 4.30 -2.46
N PHE A 82 6.25 3.23 -2.76
CA PHE A 82 7.11 3.06 -3.92
C PHE A 82 7.04 1.60 -4.35
N TRP A 83 7.38 1.35 -5.62
CA TRP A 83 7.52 0.01 -6.17
C TRP A 83 8.89 -0.56 -5.86
#